data_AF-A0A1W1XE04-F1
#
_entry.id   AF-A0A1W1XE04-F1
#
_cell.length_a   1.000
_cell.length_b   1.000
_cell.length_c   1.000
_cell.angle_alpha   90.00
_cell.angle_beta   90.00
_cell.angle_gamma   90.00
#
_symmetry.space_group_name_H-M   'P 1'
#
loop_
_entity.id
_entity.type
_entity.pdbx_description
1 polymer ?
#
loop_
_entity_poly.entity_id
_entity_poly.type
_entity_poly.pdbx_seq_one_letter_code
_entity_poly.pdbx_strand_id
1 'polypeptide(L)'
;MFTAEPLDFEPGTQWNYSNTGYYLLGIIIEKLSGKTYSEFLAENIFLPLGMFNTGVEDDKRIVENKASGYYLNGNDLIHCKYINMDLMFSSGGMYSTIEDLLIWNEALNNNKLVSKESIEKMNTQYKNNYGYGVEINISDNRKDISHNGGLQGFLTEIHRYVDDDFAIVILSNYGFTAVNKLCRVIESITFEEKYEMPTKPPIFPISEDLLDNYLGVYEDDGDKIEFKKEDDNLFLILDDEYTLPVYPINEDILHHTWIDEEYTFTKDDEGQLYLWGNRKR
;
A
#
# COMPACT_ATOMS: atom_id res chain seq x y z
N MET A 1 8.52 -24.23 -4.16
CA MET A 1 9.56 -23.20 -4.23
C MET A 1 10.23 -22.92 -2.88
N PHE A 2 9.69 -23.34 -1.72
CA PHE A 2 10.25 -22.96 -0.40
C PHE A 2 10.54 -24.12 0.57
N THR A 3 10.48 -25.39 0.14
CA THR A 3 10.67 -26.53 1.06
C THR A 3 12.12 -26.72 1.54
N ALA A 4 13.06 -25.86 1.10
CA ALA A 4 14.48 -25.97 1.38
C ALA A 4 15.07 -24.74 2.11
N GLU A 5 14.29 -23.67 2.31
CA GLU A 5 14.75 -22.50 3.06
C GLU A 5 14.54 -22.71 4.57
N PRO A 6 15.47 -22.26 5.43
CA PRO A 6 15.27 -22.30 6.86
C PRO A 6 14.13 -21.36 7.27
N LEU A 7 13.51 -21.64 8.41
CA LEU A 7 12.58 -20.69 9.03
C LEU A 7 13.38 -19.53 9.61
N ASP A 8 12.91 -18.30 9.39
CA ASP A 8 13.47 -17.10 10.03
C ASP A 8 13.33 -17.17 11.57
N PHE A 9 12.25 -17.80 12.06
CA PHE A 9 11.96 -18.02 13.47
C PHE A 9 10.95 -19.16 13.68
N GLU A 10 10.87 -19.69 14.90
CA GLU A 10 9.87 -20.72 15.25
C GLU A 10 8.43 -20.19 15.06
N PRO A 11 7.52 -20.96 14.43
CA PRO A 11 6.15 -20.52 14.20
C PRO A 11 5.44 -20.10 15.49
N GLY A 12 4.80 -18.93 15.46
CA GLY A 12 4.07 -18.38 16.61
C GLY A 12 4.92 -17.67 17.66
N THR A 13 6.25 -17.65 17.53
CA THR A 13 7.14 -16.93 18.48
C THR A 13 7.29 -15.45 18.13
N GLN A 14 7.39 -15.13 16.84
CA GLN A 14 7.52 -13.76 16.32
C GLN A 14 6.45 -13.48 15.25
N TRP A 15 6.40 -12.23 14.78
CA TRP A 15 5.52 -11.80 13.69
C TRP A 15 6.37 -11.21 12.58
N ASN A 16 6.08 -11.61 11.34
CA ASN A 16 6.57 -10.98 10.14
C ASN A 16 5.50 -11.13 9.06
N TYR A 17 5.19 -10.06 8.33
CA TYR A 17 4.22 -10.10 7.25
C TYR A 17 4.73 -11.03 6.13
N SER A 18 3.84 -11.84 5.54
CA SER A 18 4.25 -12.82 4.53
C SER A 18 3.21 -13.01 3.43
N ASN A 19 3.46 -12.41 2.27
CA ASN A 19 2.70 -12.69 1.05
C ASN A 19 2.76 -14.18 0.69
N THR A 20 3.91 -14.83 0.84
CA THR A 20 4.04 -16.28 0.66
C THR A 20 3.11 -17.07 1.58
N GLY A 21 2.89 -16.61 2.82
CA GLY A 21 1.89 -17.19 3.73
C GLY A 21 0.47 -17.14 3.14
N TYR A 22 0.03 -15.98 2.63
CA TYR A 22 -1.27 -15.84 1.97
C TYR A 22 -1.36 -16.63 0.66
N TYR A 23 -0.27 -16.74 -0.10
CA TYR A 23 -0.18 -17.59 -1.28
C TYR A 23 -0.47 -19.05 -0.93
N LEU A 24 0.15 -19.56 0.14
CA LEU A 24 -0.06 -20.92 0.62
C LEU A 24 -1.51 -21.15 1.10
N LEU A 25 -2.15 -20.15 1.73
CA LEU A 25 -3.56 -20.24 2.11
C LEU A 25 -4.48 -20.42 0.89
N GLY A 26 -4.18 -19.76 -0.23
CA GLY A 26 -4.89 -19.98 -1.50
C GLY A 26 -4.74 -21.42 -2.00
N ILE A 27 -3.52 -21.97 -1.98
CA ILE A 27 -3.28 -23.37 -2.37
C ILE A 27 -4.05 -24.35 -1.47
N ILE A 28 -4.13 -24.08 -0.16
CA ILE A 28 -4.90 -24.90 0.77
C ILE A 28 -6.39 -24.89 0.40
N ILE A 29 -6.94 -23.70 0.07
CA ILE A 29 -8.33 -23.57 -0.39
C ILE A 29 -8.56 -24.41 -1.65
N GLU A 30 -7.67 -24.32 -2.65
CA GLU A 30 -7.81 -25.10 -3.89
C GLU A 30 -7.75 -26.61 -3.61
N LYS A 31 -6.79 -27.05 -2.80
CA LYS A 31 -6.59 -28.46 -2.50
C LYS A 31 -7.76 -29.07 -1.73
N LEU A 32 -8.35 -28.33 -0.80
CA LEU A 32 -9.47 -28.81 0.02
C LEU A 32 -10.81 -28.72 -0.71
N SER A 33 -11.01 -27.70 -1.54
CA SER A 33 -12.25 -27.51 -2.29
C SER A 33 -12.31 -28.29 -3.60
N GLY A 34 -11.14 -28.60 -4.19
CA GLY A 34 -11.03 -29.14 -5.54
C GLY A 34 -11.34 -28.13 -6.65
N LYS A 35 -11.41 -26.84 -6.32
CA LYS A 35 -11.69 -25.73 -7.25
C LYS A 35 -10.48 -24.83 -7.40
N THR A 36 -10.40 -24.06 -8.48
CA THR A 36 -9.44 -22.96 -8.52
C THR A 36 -9.81 -21.89 -7.49
N TYR A 37 -8.83 -21.10 -7.06
CA TYR A 37 -9.05 -20.04 -6.07
C TYR A 37 -10.09 -19.03 -6.56
N SER A 38 -10.01 -18.62 -7.84
CA SER A 38 -10.98 -17.72 -8.48
C SER A 38 -12.40 -18.29 -8.47
N GLU A 39 -12.59 -19.57 -8.82
CA GLU A 39 -13.90 -20.22 -8.77
C GLU A 39 -14.44 -20.33 -7.35
N PHE A 40 -13.58 -20.69 -6.39
CA PHE A 40 -13.99 -20.80 -4.99
C PHE A 40 -14.50 -19.46 -4.46
N LEU A 41 -13.77 -18.35 -4.68
CA LEU A 41 -14.20 -17.04 -4.23
C LEU A 41 -15.47 -16.57 -4.95
N ALA A 42 -15.57 -16.79 -6.27
CA ALA A 42 -16.76 -16.42 -7.02
C ALA A 42 -18.02 -17.10 -6.48
N GLU A 43 -17.97 -18.42 -6.23
CA GLU A 43 -19.13 -19.18 -5.78
C GLU A 43 -19.47 -18.97 -4.29
N ASN A 44 -18.46 -18.80 -3.43
CA ASN A 44 -18.68 -18.78 -1.98
C ASN A 44 -18.74 -17.36 -1.41
N ILE A 45 -18.27 -16.35 -2.15
CA ILE A 45 -18.20 -14.96 -1.68
C ILE A 45 -18.87 -14.01 -2.66
N PHE A 46 -18.34 -13.87 -3.88
CA PHE A 46 -18.73 -12.75 -4.75
C PHE A 46 -20.16 -12.87 -5.27
N LEU A 47 -20.53 -14.02 -5.84
CA LEU A 47 -21.88 -14.23 -6.36
C LEU A 47 -22.96 -14.21 -5.26
N PRO A 48 -22.78 -14.86 -4.09
CA PRO A 48 -23.74 -14.77 -2.99
C PRO A 48 -23.95 -13.35 -2.45
N LEU A 49 -22.92 -12.51 -2.47
CA LEU A 49 -22.99 -11.14 -1.99
C LEU A 49 -23.43 -10.15 -3.08
N GLY A 50 -23.37 -10.54 -4.36
CA GLY A 50 -23.65 -9.65 -5.49
C GLY A 50 -22.48 -8.73 -5.86
N MET A 51 -21.24 -9.12 -5.55
CA MET A 51 -20.02 -8.39 -5.89
C MET A 51 -19.57 -8.75 -7.32
N PHE A 52 -20.32 -8.27 -8.32
CA PHE A 52 -20.16 -8.71 -9.71
C PHE A 52 -18.93 -8.13 -10.44
N ASN A 53 -18.28 -7.12 -9.86
CA ASN A 53 -17.09 -6.44 -10.39
C ASN A 53 -15.84 -6.75 -9.54
N THR A 54 -15.88 -7.81 -8.73
CA THR A 54 -14.75 -8.33 -7.96
C THR A 54 -14.30 -9.67 -8.51
N GLY A 55 -12.99 -9.88 -8.58
CA GLY A 55 -12.42 -11.14 -9.06
C GLY A 55 -10.95 -11.32 -8.74
N VAL A 56 -10.42 -12.47 -9.15
CA VAL A 56 -8.99 -12.77 -9.17
C VAL A 56 -8.52 -12.62 -10.61
N GLU A 57 -7.46 -11.86 -10.82
CA GLU A 57 -6.83 -11.64 -12.11
C GLU A 57 -6.09 -12.91 -12.56
N ASP A 58 -6.23 -13.26 -13.83
CA ASP A 58 -5.63 -14.46 -14.45
C ASP A 58 -4.88 -14.15 -15.76
N ASP A 59 -4.71 -12.84 -16.06
CA ASP A 59 -4.08 -12.26 -17.26
C ASP A 59 -4.64 -12.77 -18.60
N LYS A 60 -5.75 -13.51 -18.58
CA LYS A 60 -6.40 -14.13 -19.74
C LYS A 60 -7.78 -13.53 -19.98
N ARG A 61 -8.52 -13.29 -18.91
CA ARG A 61 -9.88 -12.75 -18.97
C ARG A 61 -9.85 -11.26 -19.24
N ILE A 62 -10.70 -10.82 -20.16
CA ILE A 62 -10.95 -9.40 -20.34
C ILE A 62 -11.88 -8.94 -19.22
N VAL A 63 -11.40 -8.03 -18.37
CA VAL A 63 -12.20 -7.35 -17.35
C VAL A 63 -12.59 -5.99 -17.91
N GLU A 64 -13.89 -5.81 -18.21
CA GLU A 64 -14.39 -4.54 -18.72
C GLU A 64 -14.22 -3.43 -17.69
N ASN A 65 -13.87 -2.22 -18.14
CA ASN A 65 -13.64 -1.04 -17.30
C ASN A 65 -12.56 -1.19 -16.22
N LYS A 66 -11.66 -2.18 -16.35
CA LYS A 66 -10.50 -2.31 -15.46
C LYS A 66 -9.57 -1.10 -15.63
N ALA A 67 -9.21 -0.47 -14.51
CA ALA A 67 -8.25 0.62 -14.51
C ALA A 67 -6.85 0.14 -14.93
N SER A 68 -6.11 1.01 -15.61
CA SER A 68 -4.66 0.82 -15.80
C SER A 68 -3.91 1.55 -14.69
N GLY A 69 -2.78 0.99 -14.27
CA GLY A 69 -1.89 1.61 -13.28
C GLY A 69 -0.96 2.62 -13.94
N TYR A 70 -0.69 3.71 -13.25
CA TYR A 70 0.14 4.80 -13.75
C TYR A 70 1.16 5.28 -12.73
N TYR A 71 2.27 5.80 -13.27
CA TYR A 71 3.26 6.60 -12.55
C TYR A 71 3.47 7.93 -13.29
N LEU A 72 4.07 8.90 -12.60
CA LEU A 72 4.60 10.09 -13.23
C LEU A 72 6.10 9.88 -13.46
N ASN A 73 6.57 10.24 -14.66
CA ASN A 73 8.00 10.28 -14.97
C ASN A 73 8.33 11.68 -15.50
N GLY A 74 8.94 12.50 -14.65
CA GLY A 74 9.08 13.94 -14.87
C GLY A 74 7.70 14.61 -14.85
N ASN A 75 7.23 15.00 -16.03
CA ASN A 75 5.90 15.60 -16.21
C ASN A 75 4.94 14.69 -16.99
N ASP A 76 5.39 13.51 -17.40
CA ASP A 76 4.61 12.61 -18.25
C ASP A 76 3.93 11.52 -17.41
N LEU A 77 2.63 11.32 -17.63
CA LEU A 77 1.88 10.19 -17.08
C LEU A 77 2.19 8.95 -17.93
N ILE A 78 2.78 7.93 -17.31
CA ILE A 78 3.20 6.69 -17.98
C ILE A 78 2.49 5.49 -17.37
N HIS A 79 2.31 4.44 -18.18
CA HIS A 79 1.83 3.16 -17.68
C HIS A 79 2.88 2.49 -16.78
N CYS A 80 2.41 1.79 -15.75
CA CYS A 80 3.25 0.89 -14.98
C CYS A 80 3.74 -0.28 -15.83
N LYS A 81 4.83 -0.94 -15.41
CA LYS A 81 5.26 -2.17 -16.06
C LYS A 81 4.21 -3.25 -15.86
N TYR A 82 4.20 -4.19 -16.80
CA TYR A 82 3.39 -5.38 -16.68
C TYR A 82 3.87 -6.24 -15.52
N ILE A 83 2.92 -6.68 -14.69
CA ILE A 83 3.13 -7.68 -13.65
C ILE A 83 2.33 -8.92 -14.05
N ASN A 84 2.97 -10.08 -13.99
CA ASN A 84 2.27 -11.34 -14.10
C ASN A 84 1.47 -11.60 -12.82
N MET A 85 0.15 -11.51 -12.91
CA MET A 85 -0.74 -11.59 -11.75
C MET A 85 -0.87 -13.01 -11.20
N ASP A 86 -0.51 -14.05 -11.96
CA ASP A 86 -0.39 -15.43 -11.46
C ASP A 86 0.66 -15.54 -10.32
N LEU A 87 1.64 -14.62 -10.27
CA LEU A 87 2.62 -14.56 -9.20
C LEU A 87 2.05 -13.95 -7.90
N MET A 88 1.02 -13.11 -8.02
CA MET A 88 0.37 -12.47 -6.87
C MET A 88 -0.71 -13.39 -6.27
N PHE A 89 -1.49 -14.08 -7.12
CA PHE A 89 -2.48 -15.10 -6.74
C PHE A 89 -3.34 -14.66 -5.53
N SER A 90 -3.40 -15.44 -4.45
CA SER A 90 -4.19 -15.15 -3.25
C SER A 90 -3.55 -14.15 -2.28
N SER A 91 -2.35 -13.64 -2.57
CA SER A 91 -1.67 -12.64 -1.74
C SER A 91 -1.88 -11.21 -2.21
N GLY A 92 -2.35 -11.00 -3.43
CA GLY A 92 -2.60 -9.66 -3.97
C GLY A 92 -3.13 -9.63 -5.41
N GLY A 93 -3.61 -10.76 -5.94
CA GLY A 93 -4.04 -10.90 -7.33
C GLY A 93 -5.48 -10.47 -7.59
N MET A 94 -6.13 -9.77 -6.66
CA MET A 94 -7.56 -9.43 -6.75
C MET A 94 -7.78 -8.03 -7.31
N TYR A 95 -8.93 -7.82 -7.93
CA TYR A 95 -9.47 -6.51 -8.31
C TYR A 95 -10.90 -6.36 -7.78
N SER A 96 -11.33 -5.11 -7.60
CA SER A 96 -12.68 -4.78 -7.13
C SER A 96 -13.06 -3.34 -7.50
N THR A 97 -14.29 -2.96 -7.14
CA THR A 97 -14.81 -1.58 -7.16
C THR A 97 -15.11 -1.09 -5.75
N ILE A 98 -15.32 0.22 -5.58
CA ILE A 98 -15.73 0.79 -4.29
C ILE A 98 -17.08 0.21 -3.87
N GLU A 99 -18.03 0.13 -4.81
CA GLU A 99 -19.38 -0.39 -4.60
C GLU A 99 -19.36 -1.83 -4.07
N ASP A 100 -18.55 -2.71 -4.67
CA ASP A 100 -18.44 -4.09 -4.21
C ASP A 100 -17.70 -4.20 -2.87
N LEU A 101 -16.70 -3.35 -2.60
CA LEU A 101 -16.03 -3.32 -1.30
C LEU A 101 -16.95 -2.82 -0.17
N LEU A 102 -17.92 -1.96 -0.48
CA LEU A 102 -18.96 -1.57 0.48
C LEU A 102 -19.93 -2.73 0.74
N ILE A 103 -20.30 -3.52 -0.28
CA ILE A 103 -21.07 -4.76 -0.10
C ILE A 103 -20.32 -5.75 0.81
N TRP A 104 -19.02 -5.91 0.59
CA TRP A 104 -18.15 -6.73 1.43
C TRP A 104 -18.12 -6.24 2.88
N ASN A 105 -17.94 -4.93 3.11
CA ASN A 105 -17.98 -4.33 4.44
C ASN A 105 -19.30 -4.64 5.17
N GLU A 106 -20.43 -4.42 4.49
CA GLU A 106 -21.77 -4.71 5.02
C GLU A 106 -21.97 -6.19 5.33
N ALA A 107 -21.44 -7.08 4.49
CA ALA A 107 -21.55 -8.51 4.69
C ALA A 107 -20.80 -8.98 5.95
N LEU A 108 -19.63 -8.40 6.22
CA LEU A 108 -18.85 -8.68 7.43
C LEU A 108 -19.52 -8.10 8.68
N ASN A 109 -20.01 -6.85 8.64
CA ASN A 109 -20.69 -6.20 9.77
C ASN A 109 -21.96 -6.98 10.19
N ASN A 110 -22.67 -7.54 9.21
CA ASN A 110 -23.92 -8.25 9.44
C ASN A 110 -23.76 -9.78 9.56
N ASN A 111 -22.53 -10.32 9.62
CA ASN A 111 -22.25 -11.77 9.69
C ASN A 111 -22.95 -12.59 8.58
N LYS A 112 -23.08 -12.02 7.38
CA LYS A 112 -23.79 -12.67 6.26
C LYS A 112 -22.95 -13.75 5.58
N LEU A 113 -21.64 -13.61 5.62
CA LEU A 113 -20.71 -14.49 4.90
C LEU A 113 -20.20 -15.65 5.75
N VAL A 114 -19.82 -15.36 7.00
CA VAL A 114 -19.28 -16.32 7.96
C VAL A 114 -19.94 -16.11 9.32
N SER A 115 -19.79 -17.09 10.21
CA SER A 115 -20.35 -17.01 11.56
C SER A 115 -19.76 -15.83 12.33
N LYS A 116 -20.52 -15.34 13.32
CA LYS A 116 -20.05 -14.33 14.26
C LYS A 116 -18.73 -14.72 14.94
N GLU A 117 -18.59 -15.99 15.32
CA GLU A 117 -17.35 -16.51 15.91
C GLU A 117 -16.15 -16.39 14.95
N SER A 118 -16.35 -16.62 13.64
CA SER A 118 -15.30 -16.43 12.65
C SER A 118 -14.94 -14.95 12.47
N ILE A 119 -15.92 -14.04 12.47
CA ILE A 119 -15.66 -12.59 12.44
C ILE A 119 -14.90 -12.14 13.70
N GLU A 120 -15.29 -12.64 14.88
CA GLU A 120 -14.60 -12.35 16.14
C GLU A 120 -13.13 -12.82 16.08
N LYS A 121 -12.85 -14.01 15.53
CA LYS A 121 -11.48 -14.50 15.32
C LYS A 121 -10.71 -13.65 14.31
N MET A 122 -11.33 -13.29 13.19
CA MET A 122 -10.74 -12.42 12.17
C MET A 122 -10.30 -11.09 12.76
N ASN A 123 -11.13 -10.53 13.64
CA ASN A 123 -10.93 -9.21 14.24
C ASN A 123 -10.28 -9.29 15.63
N THR A 124 -9.70 -10.43 16.01
CA THR A 124 -8.91 -10.58 17.24
C THR A 124 -7.49 -10.11 16.98
N GLN A 125 -6.99 -9.23 17.85
CA GLN A 125 -5.64 -8.71 17.78
C GLN A 125 -4.64 -9.76 18.30
N TYR A 126 -3.76 -10.26 17.43
CA TYR A 126 -2.65 -11.13 17.81
C TYR A 126 -1.35 -10.32 17.90
N LYS A 127 -0.22 -10.89 17.47
CA LYS A 127 1.07 -10.17 17.46
C LYS A 127 1.04 -9.03 16.42
N ASN A 128 1.73 -7.93 16.73
CA ASN A 128 1.85 -6.74 15.89
C ASN A 128 0.50 -6.19 15.41
N ASN A 129 -0.48 -6.16 16.31
CA ASN A 129 -1.81 -5.60 16.03
C ASN A 129 -2.54 -6.25 14.84
N TYR A 130 -2.20 -7.50 14.49
CA TYR A 130 -2.67 -8.16 13.28
C TYR A 130 -3.68 -9.27 13.59
N GLY A 131 -4.77 -9.34 12.83
CA GLY A 131 -5.83 -10.35 12.85
C GLY A 131 -5.70 -11.37 11.73
N TYR A 132 -6.80 -11.96 11.26
CA TYR A 132 -6.77 -12.79 10.04
C TYR A 132 -7.03 -11.93 8.81
N GLY A 133 -5.96 -11.48 8.14
CA GLY A 133 -6.08 -10.65 6.93
C GLY A 133 -6.37 -9.18 7.18
N VAL A 134 -6.24 -8.70 8.43
CA VAL A 134 -6.53 -7.30 8.80
C VAL A 134 -5.55 -6.80 9.86
N GLU A 135 -5.20 -5.54 9.76
CA GLU A 135 -4.62 -4.74 10.82
C GLU A 135 -5.72 -4.24 11.76
N ILE A 136 -5.41 -4.13 13.04
CA ILE A 136 -6.36 -3.73 14.09
C ILE A 136 -5.70 -2.64 14.92
N ASN A 137 -6.09 -1.40 14.65
CA ASN A 137 -5.62 -0.24 15.39
C ASN A 137 -6.71 0.24 16.35
N ILE A 138 -6.31 0.61 17.56
CA ILE A 138 -7.23 1.16 18.56
C ILE A 138 -6.69 2.53 18.98
N SER A 139 -7.39 3.60 18.59
CA SER A 139 -7.08 4.98 18.96
C SER A 139 -8.34 5.66 19.48
N ASP A 140 -8.22 6.47 20.53
CA ASP A 140 -9.33 7.28 21.09
C ASP A 140 -10.62 6.49 21.35
N ASN A 141 -10.48 5.22 21.79
CA ASN A 141 -11.56 4.24 21.98
C ASN A 141 -12.32 3.82 20.70
N ARG A 142 -11.80 4.12 19.52
CA ARG A 142 -12.29 3.59 18.24
C ARG A 142 -11.41 2.48 17.75
N LYS A 143 -12.05 1.44 17.21
CA LYS A 143 -11.38 0.30 16.61
C LYS A 143 -11.41 0.44 15.09
N ASP A 144 -10.25 0.69 14.50
CA ASP A 144 -10.04 0.61 13.06
C ASP A 144 -9.60 -0.80 12.69
N ILE A 145 -10.36 -1.45 11.82
CA ILE A 145 -10.02 -2.71 11.20
C ILE A 145 -9.72 -2.45 9.73
N SER A 146 -8.46 -2.55 9.35
CA SER A 146 -7.98 -2.07 8.07
C SER A 146 -7.04 -3.04 7.37
N HIS A 147 -6.81 -2.80 6.09
CA HIS A 147 -5.69 -3.40 5.36
C HIS A 147 -5.36 -2.50 4.17
N ASN A 148 -4.08 -2.31 3.91
CA ASN A 148 -3.61 -1.56 2.75
C ASN A 148 -3.35 -2.50 1.56
N GLY A 149 -3.09 -1.93 0.38
CA GLY A 149 -2.65 -2.68 -0.78
C GLY A 149 -1.77 -1.81 -1.65
N GLY A 150 -0.68 -2.40 -2.14
CA GLY A 150 0.26 -1.74 -3.03
C GLY A 150 0.67 -2.68 -4.14
N LEU A 151 0.50 -2.23 -5.36
CA LEU A 151 1.03 -2.86 -6.56
C LEU A 151 1.50 -1.75 -7.51
N GLN A 152 2.30 -2.07 -8.53
CA GLN A 152 2.80 -1.03 -9.42
C GLN A 152 1.66 -0.19 -10.02
N GLY A 153 1.70 1.12 -9.75
CA GLY A 153 0.68 2.06 -10.19
C GLY A 153 -0.66 1.97 -9.45
N PHE A 154 -0.79 1.15 -8.40
CA PHE A 154 -2.03 1.02 -7.62
C PHE A 154 -1.78 1.09 -6.13
N LEU A 155 -2.56 1.92 -5.44
CA LEU A 155 -2.53 2.06 -3.98
C LEU A 155 -3.96 2.02 -3.46
N THR A 156 -4.19 1.21 -2.43
CA THR A 156 -5.53 0.99 -1.89
C THR A 156 -5.51 1.01 -0.37
N GLU A 157 -6.59 1.52 0.22
CA GLU A 157 -6.84 1.46 1.66
C GLU A 157 -8.31 1.07 1.88
N ILE A 158 -8.56 0.22 2.86
CA ILE A 158 -9.89 0.01 3.43
C ILE A 158 -9.77 0.10 4.95
N HIS A 159 -10.52 1.01 5.56
CA HIS A 159 -10.62 1.20 7.00
C HIS A 159 -12.07 1.02 7.43
N ARG A 160 -12.29 0.21 8.47
CA ARG A 160 -13.63 -0.16 8.94
C ARG A 160 -13.76 0.12 10.43
N TYR A 161 -14.54 1.14 10.75
CA TYR A 161 -14.87 1.56 12.11
C TYR A 161 -16.18 0.90 12.52
N VAL A 162 -16.09 -0.38 12.88
CA VAL A 162 -17.25 -1.27 13.06
C VAL A 162 -18.18 -0.84 14.20
N ASP A 163 -17.66 -0.13 15.20
CA ASP A 163 -18.45 0.39 16.32
C ASP A 163 -19.22 1.67 15.96
N ASP A 164 -18.82 2.35 14.88
CA ASP A 164 -19.38 3.62 14.39
C ASP A 164 -20.24 3.45 13.12
N ASP A 165 -20.37 2.22 12.60
CA ASP A 165 -21.02 1.92 11.31
C ASP A 165 -20.46 2.78 10.15
N PHE A 166 -19.14 2.92 10.12
CA PHE A 166 -18.43 3.79 9.18
C PHE A 166 -17.26 3.06 8.52
N ALA A 167 -17.04 3.35 7.23
CA ALA A 167 -15.91 2.82 6.49
C ALA A 167 -15.35 3.85 5.50
N ILE A 168 -14.04 3.80 5.31
CA ILE A 168 -13.30 4.57 4.30
C ILE A 168 -12.71 3.56 3.32
N VAL A 169 -12.96 3.74 2.03
CA VAL A 169 -12.36 2.95 0.95
C VAL A 169 -11.73 3.90 -0.05
N ILE A 170 -10.42 3.76 -0.29
CA ILE A 170 -9.69 4.52 -1.30
C ILE A 170 -9.05 3.55 -2.28
N LEU A 171 -9.33 3.72 -3.57
CA LEU A 171 -8.69 3.01 -4.67
C LEU A 171 -8.02 4.04 -5.58
N SER A 172 -6.70 3.96 -5.70
CA SER A 172 -5.91 4.82 -6.60
C SER A 172 -5.24 3.96 -7.66
N ASN A 173 -5.33 4.39 -8.92
CA ASN A 173 -4.55 3.86 -10.03
C ASN A 173 -3.37 4.77 -10.41
N TYR A 174 -2.92 5.57 -9.44
CA TYR A 174 -1.69 6.34 -9.49
C TYR A 174 -0.79 5.90 -8.33
N GLY A 175 0.41 5.42 -8.66
CA GLY A 175 1.30 4.73 -7.73
C GLY A 175 2.02 5.62 -6.72
N PHE A 176 1.77 6.92 -6.72
CA PHE A 176 2.30 7.86 -5.72
C PHE A 176 1.20 8.58 -4.93
N THR A 177 -0.06 8.17 -5.02
CA THR A 177 -1.12 8.77 -4.20
C THR A 177 -0.86 8.48 -2.71
N ALA A 178 -0.81 9.51 -1.87
CA ALA A 178 -0.68 9.38 -0.42
C ALA A 178 -1.98 8.89 0.25
N VAL A 179 -2.45 7.67 -0.10
CA VAL A 179 -3.74 7.10 0.33
C VAL A 179 -3.87 7.05 1.85
N ASN A 180 -2.79 6.74 2.58
CA ASN A 180 -2.82 6.69 4.04
C ASN A 180 -3.09 8.07 4.67
N LYS A 181 -2.43 9.13 4.16
CA LYS A 181 -2.69 10.52 4.61
C LYS A 181 -4.12 10.94 4.31
N LEU A 182 -4.63 10.59 3.12
CA LEU A 182 -6.02 10.85 2.74
C LEU A 182 -7.00 10.16 3.69
N CYS A 183 -6.78 8.89 4.02
CA CYS A 183 -7.60 8.15 4.99
C CYS A 183 -7.64 8.85 6.34
N ARG A 184 -6.47 9.22 6.89
CA ARG A 184 -6.38 9.91 8.19
C ARG A 184 -7.10 11.25 8.21
N VAL A 185 -6.95 12.05 7.14
CA VAL A 185 -7.65 13.35 7.05
C VAL A 185 -9.17 13.14 6.94
N ILE A 186 -9.63 12.17 6.16
CA ILE A 186 -11.06 11.85 6.03
C ILE A 186 -11.62 11.35 7.38
N GLU A 187 -10.88 10.49 8.08
CA GLU A 187 -11.20 10.04 9.44
C GLU A 187 -11.36 11.23 10.38
N SER A 188 -10.34 12.09 10.47
CA SER A 188 -10.38 13.26 11.37
C SER A 188 -11.50 14.23 11.02
N ILE A 189 -11.80 14.45 9.73
CA ILE A 189 -12.96 15.26 9.31
C ILE A 189 -14.27 14.61 9.78
N THR A 190 -14.40 13.30 9.59
CA THR A 190 -15.64 12.55 9.90
C THR A 190 -15.93 12.56 11.39
N PHE A 191 -14.90 12.42 12.22
CA PHE A 191 -15.03 12.38 13.68
C PHE A 191 -14.87 13.74 14.36
N GLU A 192 -14.90 14.84 13.60
CA GLU A 192 -14.76 16.22 14.08
C GLU A 192 -13.48 16.45 14.91
N GLU A 193 -12.42 15.75 14.56
CA GLU A 193 -11.10 15.87 15.18
C GLU A 193 -10.28 16.98 14.51
N LYS A 194 -9.14 17.33 15.12
CA LYS A 194 -8.23 18.29 14.52
C LYS A 194 -7.51 17.65 13.35
N TYR A 195 -7.56 18.32 12.20
CA TYR A 195 -6.80 17.94 11.02
C TYR A 195 -6.09 19.16 10.43
N GLU A 196 -5.07 18.89 9.62
CA GLU A 196 -4.39 19.89 8.81
C GLU A 196 -4.74 19.63 7.34
N MET A 197 -5.14 20.68 6.63
CA MET A 197 -5.33 20.58 5.18
C MET A 197 -3.97 20.48 4.51
N PRO A 198 -3.81 19.60 3.51
CA PRO A 198 -2.58 19.57 2.73
C PRO A 198 -2.39 20.92 2.06
N THR A 199 -1.23 21.52 2.27
CA THR A 199 -0.81 22.75 1.59
C THR A 199 0.45 22.45 0.82
N LYS A 200 0.66 23.13 -0.30
CA LYS A 200 1.95 23.06 -1.01
C LYS A 200 2.97 23.83 -0.18
N PRO A 201 3.98 23.16 0.43
CA PRO A 201 4.95 23.89 1.25
C PRO A 201 5.73 24.89 0.39
N PRO A 202 6.13 26.05 0.94
CA PRO A 202 6.94 27.00 0.20
C PRO A 202 8.31 26.43 -0.13
N ILE A 203 8.88 26.85 -1.26
CA ILE A 203 10.24 26.45 -1.66
C ILE A 203 11.24 27.08 -0.67
N PHE A 204 12.11 26.25 -0.11
CA PHE A 204 13.21 26.68 0.74
C PHE A 204 14.45 27.02 -0.11
N PRO A 205 15.06 28.20 0.07
CA PRO A 205 16.25 28.59 -0.68
C PRO A 205 17.50 27.89 -0.11
N ILE A 206 17.70 26.62 -0.48
CA ILE A 206 18.88 25.84 -0.09
C ILE A 206 20.16 26.44 -0.67
N SER A 207 21.26 26.45 0.10
CA SER A 207 22.55 26.93 -0.39
C SER A 207 23.16 25.95 -1.40
N GLU A 208 23.94 26.45 -2.36
CA GLU A 208 24.63 25.61 -3.35
C GLU A 208 25.56 24.60 -2.67
N ASP A 209 26.35 25.03 -1.67
CA ASP A 209 27.25 24.15 -0.92
C ASP A 209 26.51 22.98 -0.24
N LEU A 210 25.31 23.24 0.32
CA LEU A 210 24.53 22.19 0.98
C LEU A 210 23.87 21.27 -0.05
N LEU A 211 23.36 21.83 -1.15
CA LEU A 211 22.78 21.07 -2.23
C LEU A 211 23.80 20.12 -2.87
N ASP A 212 25.00 20.62 -3.17
CA ASP A 212 26.10 19.83 -3.74
C ASP A 212 26.50 18.67 -2.81
N ASN A 213 26.42 18.88 -1.49
CA ASN A 213 26.63 17.81 -0.52
C ASN A 213 25.55 16.74 -0.53
N TYR A 214 24.33 17.02 -1.00
CA TYR A 214 23.24 16.04 -1.12
C TYR A 214 23.20 15.35 -2.48
N LEU A 215 23.57 16.01 -3.57
CA LEU A 215 23.56 15.40 -4.91
C LEU A 215 24.37 14.10 -4.97
N GLY A 216 23.85 13.08 -5.65
CA GLY A 216 24.51 11.80 -5.84
C GLY A 216 23.60 10.59 -5.73
N VAL A 217 24.21 9.40 -5.67
CA VAL A 217 23.51 8.12 -5.63
C VAL A 217 23.45 7.61 -4.19
N TYR A 218 22.26 7.19 -3.79
CA TYR A 218 21.94 6.53 -2.54
C TYR A 218 21.49 5.10 -2.87
N GLU A 219 22.07 4.09 -2.24
CA GLU A 219 21.74 2.70 -2.55
C GLU A 219 21.87 1.82 -1.31
N ASP A 220 20.85 1.04 -1.01
CA ASP A 220 20.87 -0.03 -0.01
C ASP A 220 19.95 -1.18 -0.43
N ASP A 221 20.34 -2.41 -0.10
CA ASP A 221 19.57 -3.66 -0.33
C ASP A 221 18.91 -3.84 -1.73
N GLY A 222 19.48 -3.22 -2.77
CA GLY A 222 19.01 -3.30 -4.16
C GLY A 222 18.12 -2.14 -4.61
N ASP A 223 17.70 -1.27 -3.69
CA ASP A 223 17.00 -0.03 -3.99
C ASP A 223 18.00 1.07 -4.34
N LYS A 224 17.76 1.82 -5.42
CA LYS A 224 18.65 2.89 -5.88
C LYS A 224 17.88 4.20 -6.05
N ILE A 225 18.39 5.25 -5.43
CA ILE A 225 17.88 6.62 -5.54
C ILE A 225 19.01 7.55 -5.99
N GLU A 226 18.88 8.17 -7.16
CA GLU A 226 19.77 9.25 -7.58
C GLU A 226 19.11 10.61 -7.33
N PHE A 227 19.70 11.42 -6.47
CA PHE A 227 19.31 12.83 -6.33
C PHE A 227 20.17 13.69 -7.26
N LYS A 228 19.53 14.28 -8.27
CA LYS A 228 20.19 15.06 -9.31
C LYS A 228 19.59 16.45 -9.48
N LYS A 229 20.42 17.35 -10.03
CA LYS A 229 20.03 18.68 -10.49
C LYS A 229 20.19 18.73 -12.02
N GLU A 230 19.15 19.15 -12.72
CA GLU A 230 19.20 19.48 -14.16
C GLU A 230 18.68 20.91 -14.35
N ASP A 231 19.53 21.79 -14.85
CA ASP A 231 19.31 23.23 -14.86
C ASP A 231 18.96 23.75 -13.45
N ASP A 232 17.80 24.39 -13.29
CA ASP A 232 17.28 24.87 -12.00
C ASP A 232 16.32 23.88 -11.31
N ASN A 233 16.11 22.70 -11.89
CA ASN A 233 15.16 21.69 -11.38
C ASN A 233 15.88 20.56 -10.65
N LEU A 234 15.21 20.01 -9.64
CA LEU A 234 15.69 18.92 -8.83
C LEU A 234 14.84 17.68 -9.04
N PHE A 235 15.49 16.53 -9.11
CA PHE A 235 14.84 15.27 -9.36
C PHE A 235 15.40 14.16 -8.48
N LEU A 236 14.52 13.24 -8.09
CA LEU A 236 14.91 11.91 -7.64
C LEU A 236 14.68 10.94 -8.79
N ILE A 237 15.67 10.13 -9.12
CA ILE A 237 15.51 9.00 -10.03
C ILE A 237 15.47 7.74 -9.18
N LEU A 238 14.33 7.04 -9.21
CA LEU A 238 14.18 5.75 -8.55
C LEU A 238 14.51 4.63 -9.54
N ASP A 239 15.45 3.77 -9.17
CA ASP A 239 15.89 2.56 -9.89
C ASP A 239 16.19 2.78 -11.37
N ASP A 240 16.75 3.95 -11.72
CA ASP A 240 17.03 4.37 -13.09
C ASP A 240 15.79 4.48 -14.01
N GLU A 241 14.58 4.50 -13.43
CA GLU A 241 13.32 4.38 -14.18
C GLU A 241 12.37 5.55 -13.97
N TYR A 242 12.13 5.94 -12.72
CA TYR A 242 11.12 6.94 -12.38
C TYR A 242 11.77 8.24 -11.96
N THR A 243 11.57 9.29 -12.76
CA THR A 243 12.03 10.64 -12.45
C THR A 243 10.93 11.36 -11.67
N LEU A 244 11.21 11.74 -10.43
CA LEU A 244 10.29 12.45 -9.54
C LEU A 244 10.73 13.90 -9.39
N PRO A 245 9.94 14.88 -9.84
CA PRO A 245 10.28 16.28 -9.65
C PRO A 245 10.10 16.66 -8.18
N VAL A 246 11.16 17.19 -7.56
CA VAL A 246 11.18 17.54 -6.13
C VAL A 246 11.68 18.96 -5.91
N TYR A 247 11.42 19.50 -4.72
CA TYR A 247 11.96 20.79 -4.31
C TYR A 247 12.21 20.82 -2.79
N PRO A 248 13.22 21.55 -2.30
CA PRO A 248 13.51 21.63 -0.87
C PRO A 248 12.42 22.42 -0.14
N ILE A 249 12.04 21.94 1.04
CA ILE A 249 11.13 22.63 1.96
C ILE A 249 11.81 23.01 3.28
N ASN A 250 12.99 22.45 3.55
CA ASN A 250 13.97 22.91 4.53
C ASN A 250 15.37 22.36 4.14
N GLU A 251 16.34 22.39 5.08
CA GLU A 251 17.71 21.93 4.86
C GLU A 251 17.82 20.41 4.61
N ASP A 252 16.91 19.60 5.16
CA ASP A 252 17.02 18.13 5.16
C ASP A 252 15.82 17.43 4.49
N ILE A 253 14.82 18.17 4.02
CA ILE A 253 13.58 17.60 3.46
C ILE A 253 13.31 18.18 2.08
N LEU A 254 13.11 17.27 1.13
CA LEU A 254 12.54 17.55 -0.19
C LEU A 254 11.04 17.21 -0.17
N HIS A 255 10.25 17.91 -0.96
CA HIS A 255 8.83 17.63 -1.18
C HIS A 255 8.59 17.33 -2.66
N HIS A 256 7.71 16.38 -2.95
CA HIS A 256 7.32 16.08 -4.32
C HIS A 256 6.52 17.24 -4.94
N THR A 257 6.81 17.60 -6.19
CA THR A 257 6.20 18.79 -6.84
C THR A 257 4.66 18.74 -6.91
N TRP A 258 4.11 17.54 -7.08
CA TRP A 258 2.70 17.29 -7.43
C TRP A 258 1.85 16.58 -6.37
N ILE A 259 2.47 15.91 -5.40
CA ILE A 259 1.76 15.13 -4.38
C ILE A 259 2.30 15.51 -3.01
N ASP A 260 1.51 15.22 -1.98
CA ASP A 260 1.93 15.45 -0.61
C ASP A 260 2.84 14.33 -0.10
N GLU A 261 4.08 14.29 -0.60
CA GLU A 261 5.11 13.30 -0.25
C GLU A 261 6.43 14.00 0.07
N GLU A 262 7.12 13.52 1.12
CA GLU A 262 8.35 14.12 1.64
C GLU A 262 9.50 13.11 1.62
N TYR A 263 10.68 13.58 1.23
CA TYR A 263 11.91 12.80 1.14
C TYR A 263 12.95 13.40 2.08
N THR A 264 13.31 12.64 3.11
CA THR A 264 14.16 13.13 4.19
C THR A 264 15.58 12.62 4.04
N PHE A 265 16.52 13.55 4.08
CA PHE A 265 17.92 13.27 4.31
C PHE A 265 18.18 13.04 5.80
N THR A 266 18.93 12.00 6.13
CA THR A 266 19.38 11.75 7.51
C THR A 266 20.88 11.52 7.54
N LYS A 267 21.45 11.63 8.74
CA LYS A 267 22.88 11.43 9.02
C LYS A 267 23.02 10.47 10.18
N ASP A 268 23.96 9.54 10.09
CA ASP A 268 24.38 8.76 11.25
C ASP A 268 25.41 9.53 12.10
N ASP A 269 25.86 8.91 13.19
CA ASP A 269 26.85 9.48 14.12
C ASP A 269 28.23 9.74 13.47
N GLU A 270 28.52 9.09 12.34
CA GLU A 270 29.76 9.26 11.56
C GLU A 270 29.61 10.33 10.46
N GLY A 271 28.40 10.90 10.30
CA GLY A 271 28.08 11.89 9.28
C GLY A 271 27.78 11.28 7.91
N GLN A 272 27.61 9.96 7.81
CA GLN A 272 27.18 9.29 6.58
C GLN A 272 25.77 9.76 6.22
N LEU A 273 25.61 10.21 4.98
CA LEU A 273 24.34 10.66 4.46
C LEU A 273 23.46 9.47 4.06
N TYR A 274 22.17 9.62 4.32
CA TYR A 274 21.11 8.74 3.87
C TYR A 274 19.98 9.55 3.25
N LEU A 275 19.24 8.96 2.32
CA LEU A 275 18.01 9.49 1.75
C LEU A 275 16.97 8.38 1.80
N TRP A 276 15.89 8.58 2.56
CA TRP A 276 14.90 7.52 2.80
C TRP A 276 15.53 6.19 3.26
N GLY A 277 16.52 6.29 4.13
CA GLY A 277 17.24 5.11 4.66
C GLY A 277 18.27 4.51 3.70
N ASN A 278 18.32 4.91 2.43
CA ASN A 278 19.33 4.45 1.49
C ASN A 278 20.65 5.19 1.72
N ARG A 279 21.78 4.48 1.76
CA ARG A 279 23.09 5.04 2.08
C ARG A 279 23.72 5.74 0.87
N LYS A 280 24.24 6.96 1.06
CA LYS A 280 24.99 7.68 0.01
C LYS A 280 26.30 6.97 -0.35
N ARG A 281 26.55 6.82 -1.65
CA ARG A 281 27.79 6.24 -2.22
C ARG A 281 28.94 7.22 -2.36
#